data_AF-A0A8J8G2D3-F1
#
_entry.id   AF-A0A8J8G2D3-F1
#
_cell.length_a   1.000
_cell.length_b   1.000
_cell.length_c   1.000
_cell.angle_alpha   90.00
_cell.angle_beta   90.00
_cell.angle_gamma   90.00
#
_symmetry.space_group_name_H-M   'P 1'
#
loop_
_entity.id
_entity.type
_entity.pdbx_description
1 polymer ?
#
loop_
_entity_poly.entity_id
_entity_poly.type
_entity_poly.pdbx_seq_one_letter_code
_entity_poly.pdbx_strand_id
1 'polypeptide(L)'
;MIADYAVIRCTRLKCGKFCYCKAKQKTKKCPYCGRVVKLNKIKSIPAETTVHARKLVQEFNRKLGELTEPSWYKTEETTDSN
;
A
#
# COMPACT_ATOMS: atom_id res chain seq x y z
N MET A 1 -13.62 -2.30 -21.31
CA MET A 1 -12.61 -3.24 -20.79
C MET A 1 -12.92 -3.47 -19.32
N ILE A 2 -13.10 -4.72 -18.88
CA ILE A 2 -13.41 -5.03 -17.48
C ILE A 2 -12.09 -5.25 -16.76
N ALA A 3 -11.83 -4.46 -15.70
CA ALA A 3 -10.64 -4.66 -14.88
C ALA A 3 -10.82 -5.88 -13.99
N ASP A 4 -10.03 -6.93 -14.20
CA ASP A 4 -10.09 -8.16 -13.39
C ASP A 4 -9.33 -8.05 -12.06
N TYR A 5 -8.41 -7.08 -11.97
CA TYR A 5 -7.56 -6.85 -10.82
C TYR A 5 -7.65 -5.43 -10.30
N ALA A 6 -7.31 -5.27 -9.03
CA ALA A 6 -7.29 -4.00 -8.33
C ALA A 6 -6.04 -3.91 -7.46
N VAL A 7 -5.32 -2.80 -7.59
CA VAL A 7 -4.20 -2.43 -6.72
C VAL A 7 -4.72 -1.56 -5.59
N ILE A 8 -4.32 -1.90 -4.37
CA ILE A 8 -4.79 -1.25 -3.15
C ILE A 8 -3.63 -0.93 -2.21
N ARG A 9 -3.77 0.17 -1.47
CA ARG A 9 -2.83 0.55 -0.41
C ARG A 9 -3.27 -0.04 0.93
N CYS A 10 -2.34 -0.58 1.69
CA CYS A 10 -2.61 -1.01 3.05
C CYS A 10 -3.00 0.19 3.92
N THR A 11 -4.12 0.08 4.66
CA THR A 11 -4.62 1.14 5.55
C THR A 11 -3.83 1.28 6.85
N ARG A 12 -2.93 0.34 7.16
CA ARG A 12 -2.03 0.46 8.32
C ARG A 12 -0.92 1.44 7.95
N LEU A 13 -0.90 2.61 8.57
CA LEU A 13 0.09 3.67 8.31
C LEU A 13 1.54 3.17 8.42
N LYS A 14 1.86 2.41 9.47
CA LYS A 14 3.18 1.78 9.64
C LYS A 14 3.59 0.82 8.51
N CYS A 15 2.61 0.30 7.76
CA CYS A 15 2.88 -0.54 6.59
C CYS A 15 2.86 0.31 5.31
N GLY A 16 1.73 0.93 4.99
CA GLY A 16 1.57 1.82 3.83
C GLY A 16 1.77 1.18 2.45
N LYS A 17 2.27 -0.06 2.38
CA LYS A 17 2.62 -0.77 1.14
C LYS A 17 1.39 -1.08 0.29
N PHE A 18 1.61 -1.10 -1.00
CA PHE A 18 0.64 -1.48 -2.02
C PHE A 18 0.67 -2.98 -2.26
N CYS A 19 -0.50 -3.56 -2.52
CA CYS A 19 -0.67 -4.94 -2.94
C CYS A 19 -1.82 -5.02 -3.96
N TYR A 20 -1.97 -6.15 -4.64
CA TYR A 20 -3.06 -6.33 -5.61
C TYR A 20 -3.96 -7.52 -5.24
N CYS A 21 -5.16 -7.49 -5.78
CA CYS A 21 -6.22 -8.48 -5.56
C CYS A 21 -7.14 -8.56 -6.78
N LYS A 22 -8.05 -9.54 -6.81
CA LYS A 22 -9.08 -9.61 -7.86
C LYS A 22 -10.14 -8.53 -7.59
N ALA A 23 -10.61 -7.85 -8.62
CA ALA A 23 -11.53 -6.71 -8.50
C ALA A 23 -12.86 -7.07 -7.80
N LYS A 24 -13.33 -8.33 -7.93
CA LYS A 24 -14.57 -8.82 -7.30
C LYS A 24 -14.43 -9.19 -5.81
N GLN A 25 -13.23 -9.16 -5.24
CA GLN A 25 -13.05 -9.51 -3.82
C GLN A 25 -13.63 -8.42 -2.90
N LYS A 26 -14.22 -8.81 -1.77
CA LYS A 26 -14.73 -7.86 -0.76
C LYS A 26 -13.65 -7.45 0.24
N THR A 27 -12.72 -8.35 0.53
CA THR A 27 -11.64 -8.16 1.50
C THR A 27 -10.33 -8.72 0.96
N LYS A 28 -9.23 -8.15 1.43
CA LYS A 28 -7.87 -8.65 1.14
C LYS A 28 -7.02 -8.62 2.40
N LYS A 29 -6.34 -9.73 2.70
CA LYS A 29 -5.27 -9.74 3.70
C LYS A 29 -3.99 -9.17 3.09
N CYS A 30 -3.44 -8.13 3.71
CA CYS A 30 -2.16 -7.54 3.32
C CYS A 30 -1.04 -8.58 3.53
N PRO A 31 -0.24 -8.89 2.49
CA PRO A 31 0.81 -9.90 2.60
C PRO A 31 2.00 -9.44 3.46
N TYR A 32 2.13 -8.14 3.72
CA TYR A 32 3.27 -7.58 4.46
C TYR A 32 3.04 -7.49 5.97
N CYS A 33 1.85 -7.04 6.40
CA CYS A 33 1.57 -6.81 7.82
C CYS A 33 0.37 -7.64 8.35
N GLY A 34 -0.20 -8.51 7.53
CA GLY A 34 -1.31 -9.40 7.90
C GLY A 34 -2.67 -8.73 8.10
N ARG A 35 -2.76 -7.39 8.04
CA ARG A 35 -4.04 -6.67 8.23
C ARG A 35 -5.03 -6.98 7.11
N VAL A 36 -6.27 -7.26 7.48
CA VAL A 36 -7.40 -7.40 6.55
C VAL A 36 -7.94 -6.03 6.18
N VAL A 37 -8.01 -5.75 4.88
CA VAL A 37 -8.51 -4.51 4.30
C VAL A 37 -9.87 -4.79 3.64
N LYS A 38 -10.88 -3.98 3.95
CA LYS A 38 -12.20 -4.02 3.29
C LYS A 38 -12.13 -3.19 2.01
N LEU A 39 -12.30 -3.83 0.86
CA LEU A 39 -12.05 -3.24 -0.46
C LEU A 39 -13.12 -2.20 -0.85
N ASN A 40 -14.35 -2.36 -0.35
CA ASN A 40 -15.44 -1.40 -0.55
C ASN A 40 -15.26 -0.05 0.16
N LYS A 41 -14.29 0.07 1.08
CA LYS A 41 -14.06 1.29 1.87
C LYS A 41 -12.78 2.04 1.47
N ILE A 42 -12.09 1.61 0.42
CA ILE A 42 -10.79 2.16 0.04
C ILE A 42 -10.75 2.50 -1.45
N LYS A 43 -9.87 3.43 -1.80
CA LYS A 43 -9.55 3.70 -3.20
C LYS A 43 -8.73 2.54 -3.75
N SER A 44 -9.10 2.07 -4.94
CA SER A 44 -8.39 1.04 -5.68
C SER A 44 -8.06 1.54 -7.07
N ILE A 45 -6.90 1.11 -7.59
CA ILE A 45 -6.48 1.39 -8.96
C ILE A 45 -6.80 0.14 -9.79
N PRO A 46 -7.68 0.23 -10.80
CA PRO A 46 -8.01 -0.90 -11.64
C PRO A 46 -6.80 -1.34 -12.47
N ALA A 47 -6.66 -2.65 -12.65
CA ALA A 47 -5.66 -3.26 -13.51
C ALA A 47 -6.29 -4.41 -14.30
N GLU A 48 -6.01 -4.46 -15.60
CA GLU A 48 -6.61 -5.44 -16.49
C GLU A 48 -6.04 -6.84 -16.28
N THR A 49 -4.73 -6.94 -16.10
CA THR A 49 -4.03 -8.23 -15.97
C THR A 49 -3.24 -8.30 -14.67
N THR A 50 -2.98 -9.54 -14.20
CA THR A 50 -2.08 -9.78 -13.06
C THR A 50 -0.70 -9.17 -13.27
N VAL A 51 -0.18 -9.23 -14.50
CA VAL A 51 1.15 -8.69 -14.85
C VAL A 51 1.15 -7.17 -14.70
N HIS A 52 0.12 -6.49 -15.20
CA HIS A 52 -0.04 -5.05 -15.04
C HIS A 52 -0.17 -4.67 -13.55
N ALA A 53 -1.01 -5.37 -12.79
CA ALA A 53 -1.19 -5.13 -11.36
C ALA A 53 0.12 -5.30 -10.57
N ARG A 54 0.92 -6.32 -10.91
CA ARG A 54 2.22 -6.58 -10.29
C ARG A 54 3.21 -5.46 -10.58
N LYS A 55 3.29 -4.98 -11.83
CA LYS A 55 4.16 -3.86 -12.22
C LYS A 55 3.81 -2.59 -11.43
N LEU A 56 2.53 -2.25 -11.35
CA LEU A 56 2.05 -1.10 -10.56
C LEU A 56 2.42 -1.21 -9.08
N VAL A 57 2.22 -2.38 -8.47
CA VAL A 57 2.59 -2.61 -7.06
C VAL A 57 4.10 -2.44 -6.84
N GLN A 58 4.93 -2.95 -7.74
CA GLN A 58 6.39 -2.79 -7.64
C GLN A 58 6.78 -1.32 -7.76
N GLU A 59 6.25 -0.60 -8.74
CA GLU A 59 6.52 0.82 -8.94
C GLU A 59 6.07 1.66 -7.75
N PHE A 60 4.85 1.45 -7.25
CA PHE A 60 4.33 2.21 -6.10
C PHE A 60 5.09 1.91 -4.81
N ASN A 61 5.47 0.66 -4.57
CA ASN A 61 6.28 0.31 -3.40
C ASN A 61 7.72 0.82 -3.51
N ARG A 62 8.28 0.88 -4.72
CA ARG A 62 9.59 1.49 -4.96
C ARG A 62 9.54 2.99 -4.67
N LYS A 63 8.59 3.71 -5.25
CA LYS A 63 8.34 5.14 -4.97
C LYS A 63 8.08 5.41 -3.48
N LEU A 64 7.34 4.52 -2.81
CA LEU A 64 7.11 4.63 -1.36
C LEU A 64 8.41 4.50 -0.54
N GLY A 65 9.37 3.69 -1.00
CA GLY A 65 10.68 3.57 -0.37
C GLY A 65 11.66 4.69 -0.76
N GLU A 66 11.53 5.24 -1.97
CA GLU A 66 12.30 6.41 -2.45
C GLU A 66 11.83 7.72 -1.79
N LEU A 67 10.57 7.80 -1.35
CA LEU A 67 10.06 8.85 -0.46
C LEU A 67 10.59 8.63 0.97
N THR A 68 11.92 8.63 1.13
CA THR A 68 12.56 8.87 2.43
C THR A 68 12.20 10.27 2.93
N GLU A 69 12.14 10.40 4.25
CA GLU A 69 11.49 11.47 4.99
C GLU A 69 11.76 12.89 4.47
N PRO A 70 10.78 13.81 4.56
CA PRO A 70 11.02 15.22 4.26
C PRO A 70 12.19 15.74 5.11
N SER A 71 13.09 16.52 4.51
CA SER A 71 14.28 17.07 5.17
C SER A 71 14.01 17.89 6.44
N TRP A 72 12.75 18.26 6.68
CA TRP A 72 12.30 19.02 7.86
C TRP A 72 11.77 18.13 9.00
N TYR A 73 11.64 16.81 8.83
CA TYR A 73 11.22 15.90 9.90
C TYR A 73 12.41 15.62 10.83
N LYS A 74 12.68 16.55 11.75
CA LYS A 74 13.51 16.28 12.92
C LYS A 74 12.63 15.58 13.94
N THR A 75 12.89 14.30 14.22
CA THR A 75 12.41 13.70 15.47
C THR A 75 13.10 14.44 16.60
N GLU A 76 12.36 15.28 17.33
CA GLU A 76 12.78 15.72 18.65
C GLU A 76 12.94 14.47 19.52
N GLU A 77 14.17 14.02 19.69
CA GLU A 77 14.53 13.13 20.78
C GLU A 77 14.26 13.92 22.07
N THR A 78 13.11 13.62 22.67
CA THR A 78 12.78 14.04 24.02
C THR A 78 13.78 13.36 24.94
N THR A 79 14.54 14.21 25.64
CA THR A 79 15.47 13.92 26.74
C THR A 79 14.92 12.91 27.73
N ASP A 80 15.78 12.03 28.25
CA ASP A 80 15.78 11.69 29.67
C ASP A 80 17.19 11.32 30.14
N SER A 81 17.57 11.95 31.25
CA SER A 81 18.85 11.88 31.95
C SER A 81 19.10 10.52 32.60
N ASN A 82 20.37 10.11 32.68
CA ASN A 82 21.01 9.77 33.95
C ASN A 82 22.53 9.85 33.84
#